data_AF-A0A6M8W2C1-F1
#
_entry.id   AF-A0A6M8W2C1-F1
#
_cell.length_a   1.000
_cell.length_b   1.000
_cell.length_c   1.000
_cell.angle_alpha   90.00
_cell.angle_beta   90.00
_cell.angle_gamma   90.00
#
_symmetry.space_group_name_H-M   'P 1'
#
loop_
_entity.id
_entity.type
_entity.pdbx_description
1 polymer ?
#
loop_
_entity_poly.entity_id
_entity_poly.type
_entity_poly.pdbx_seq_one_letter_code
_entity_poly.pdbx_strand_id
1 'polypeptide(L)'
;MSTSSPNAGKRLELPADRFYWGVLDASALPRRARSTPEQLGYLFESVLPVAVDTIHAVYAPIGIDRVLACGIDLDDLHGHAAQGWLTLSPEAVPGFISETLDEPIGPARLNLLVGTFEPRQIRVHRRGTTLIACGAMLLCTGLILAGQSRRAARLLGHTRALESTTAEIYDAVLPPSHNPLPPPPG
;
A
#
# COMPACT_ATOMS: atom_id res chain seq x y z
N MET A 1 -13.50 32.62 12.16
CA MET A 1 -13.01 32.19 13.48
C MET A 1 -12.46 30.78 13.32
N SER A 2 -11.17 30.64 13.04
CA SER A 2 -10.51 29.34 12.85
C SER A 2 -10.02 28.84 14.20
N THR A 3 -10.61 27.75 14.70
CA THR A 3 -10.25 27.11 15.97
C THR A 3 -8.94 26.33 15.80
N SER A 4 -7.82 26.98 16.11
CA SER A 4 -6.50 26.33 16.20
C SER A 4 -6.52 25.29 17.32
N SER A 5 -6.48 24.01 16.96
CA SER A 5 -6.46 22.90 17.92
C SER A 5 -5.02 22.66 18.42
N PRO A 6 -4.74 22.75 19.74
CA PRO A 6 -3.39 22.89 20.28
C PRO A 6 -2.56 21.59 20.38
N ASN A 7 -3.03 20.49 19.79
CA ASN A 7 -2.28 19.23 19.71
C ASN A 7 -2.13 18.71 18.26
N ALA A 8 -2.35 19.59 17.29
CA ALA A 8 -2.13 19.33 15.88
C ALA A 8 -0.62 19.24 15.60
N GLY A 9 -0.12 18.05 15.26
CA GLY A 9 1.27 17.85 14.84
C GLY A 9 1.68 18.89 13.80
N LYS A 10 2.90 19.43 13.92
CA LYS A 10 3.46 20.54 13.14
C LYS A 10 2.95 20.54 11.69
N ARG A 11 1.88 21.29 11.43
CA ARG A 11 1.26 21.46 10.12
C ARG A 11 1.43 22.90 9.70
N LEU A 12 1.95 23.09 8.50
CA LEU A 12 2.05 24.39 7.86
C LEU A 12 0.95 24.48 6.79
N GLU A 13 0.12 25.51 6.90
CA GLU A 13 -0.83 25.89 5.86
C GLU A 13 -0.33 27.18 5.23
N LEU A 14 -0.14 27.18 3.92
CA LEU A 14 0.32 28.36 3.17
C LEU A 14 -0.83 28.96 2.35
N PRO A 15 -0.84 30.29 2.15
CA PRO A 15 -1.79 30.95 1.27
C PRO A 15 -1.79 30.35 -0.14
N ALA A 16 -2.98 30.19 -0.74
CA ALA A 16 -3.17 29.46 -2.00
C ALA A 16 -2.50 30.13 -3.22
N ASP A 17 -2.26 31.44 -3.14
CA ASP A 17 -1.56 32.27 -4.14
C ASP A 17 -0.05 31.99 -4.24
N ARG A 18 0.54 31.28 -3.27
CA ARG A 18 1.93 30.81 -3.34
C ARG A 18 2.13 29.56 -4.18
N PHE A 19 1.04 28.98 -4.69
CA PHE A 19 1.06 27.71 -5.40
C PHE A 19 0.67 27.88 -6.86
N TYR A 20 1.24 27.03 -7.71
CA TYR A 20 0.80 26.83 -9.07
C TYR A 20 -0.29 25.77 -9.10
N TRP A 21 -1.36 26.02 -9.84
CA TRP A 21 -2.53 25.14 -9.88
C TRP A 21 -2.85 24.75 -11.32
N GLY A 22 -3.21 23.49 -11.52
CA GLY A 22 -3.66 23.01 -12.82
C GLY A 22 -4.55 21.79 -12.71
N VAL A 23 -5.60 21.73 -13.53
CA VAL A 23 -6.37 20.50 -13.73
C VAL A 23 -5.87 19.83 -15.00
N LEU A 24 -5.34 18.62 -14.86
CA LEU A 24 -4.72 17.85 -15.93
C LEU A 24 -5.68 16.77 -16.42
N ASP A 25 -5.78 16.64 -17.74
CA ASP A 25 -6.44 15.53 -18.40
C ASP A 25 -5.46 14.36 -18.54
N ALA A 26 -5.68 13.31 -17.75
CA ALA A 26 -4.90 12.08 -17.75
C ALA A 26 -5.45 11.02 -18.72
N SER A 27 -6.50 11.32 -19.51
CA SER A 27 -7.06 10.39 -20.50
C SER A 27 -6.08 9.99 -21.59
N ALA A 28 -5.10 10.85 -21.87
CA ALA A 28 -4.01 10.59 -22.80
C ALA A 28 -2.95 9.60 -22.26
N LEU A 29 -2.97 9.31 -20.94
CA LEU A 29 -2.02 8.41 -20.31
C LEU A 29 -2.51 6.94 -20.35
N PRO A 30 -1.62 5.94 -20.39
CA PRO A 30 -2.02 4.55 -20.46
C PRO A 30 -2.84 4.10 -19.24
N ARG A 31 -4.16 3.92 -19.39
CA ARG A 31 -5.10 3.53 -18.31
C ARG A 31 -4.70 2.31 -17.47
N ARG A 32 -3.89 1.40 -18.03
CA ARG A 32 -3.45 0.17 -17.32
C ARG A 32 -2.29 0.42 -16.36
N ALA A 33 -1.57 1.53 -16.49
CA ALA A 33 -0.50 1.92 -15.60
C ALA A 33 -0.96 3.08 -14.72
N ARG A 34 -0.56 3.10 -13.44
CA ARG A 34 -0.70 4.32 -12.64
C ARG A 34 0.18 5.39 -13.27
N SER A 35 -0.41 6.54 -13.60
CA SER A 35 0.33 7.70 -14.08
C SER A 35 1.47 8.02 -13.13
N THR A 36 2.70 8.02 -13.64
CA THR A 36 3.86 8.35 -12.80
C THR A 36 3.91 9.86 -12.57
N PRO A 37 4.52 10.32 -11.47
CA PRO A 37 4.73 11.75 -11.24
C PRO A 37 5.47 12.43 -12.41
N GLU A 38 6.41 11.73 -13.09
CA GLU A 38 7.10 12.31 -14.25
C GLU A 38 6.14 12.55 -15.43
N GLN A 39 5.25 11.60 -15.72
CA GLN A 39 4.25 11.75 -16.79
C GLN A 39 3.30 12.92 -16.54
N LEU A 40 2.87 13.08 -15.28
CA LEU A 40 2.03 14.19 -14.87
C LEU A 40 2.80 15.53 -14.86
N GLY A 41 4.11 15.49 -14.61
CA GLY A 41 5.02 16.62 -14.73
C GLY A 41 5.01 17.22 -16.13
N TYR A 42 5.14 16.40 -17.16
CA TYR A 42 5.09 16.87 -18.56
C TYR A 42 3.75 17.50 -18.94
N LEU A 43 2.63 16.94 -18.45
CA LEU A 43 1.32 17.56 -18.67
C LEU A 43 1.21 18.91 -17.96
N PHE A 44 1.74 19.00 -16.73
CA PHE A 44 1.71 20.22 -15.93
C PHE A 44 2.60 21.33 -16.49
N GLU A 45 3.73 20.98 -17.10
CA GLU A 45 4.64 21.94 -17.74
C GLU A 45 3.93 22.84 -18.76
N SER A 46 2.94 22.30 -19.49
CA SER A 46 2.18 23.06 -20.48
C SER A 46 1.34 24.21 -19.92
N VAL A 47 1.06 24.23 -18.61
CA VAL A 47 0.28 25.27 -17.94
C VAL A 47 1.10 26.13 -16.98
N LEU A 48 2.39 25.83 -16.83
CA LEU A 48 3.27 26.52 -15.90
C LEU A 48 3.90 27.77 -16.56
N PRO A 49 3.99 28.89 -15.82
CA PRO A 49 4.68 30.09 -16.30
C PRO A 49 6.22 30.01 -16.12
N VAL A 50 6.72 28.96 -15.48
CA VAL A 50 8.15 28.72 -15.18
C VAL A 50 8.51 27.28 -15.53
N ALA A 51 9.81 26.96 -15.58
CA ALA A 51 10.28 25.62 -15.88
C ALA A 51 9.80 24.60 -14.82
N VAL A 52 9.35 23.43 -15.26
CA VAL A 52 8.85 22.39 -14.35
C VAL A 52 9.91 21.91 -13.36
N ASP A 53 11.19 21.94 -13.76
CA ASP A 53 12.33 21.54 -12.93
C ASP A 53 12.57 22.46 -11.73
N THR A 54 11.98 23.67 -11.70
CA THR A 54 12.05 24.58 -10.54
C THR A 54 10.86 24.43 -9.60
N ILE A 55 9.92 23.52 -9.91
CA ILE A 55 8.68 23.33 -9.16
C ILE A 55 8.63 21.93 -8.55
N HIS A 56 8.26 21.84 -7.28
CA HIS A 56 7.81 20.60 -6.69
C HIS A 56 6.29 20.51 -6.78
N ALA A 57 5.78 19.51 -7.49
CA ALA A 57 4.36 19.29 -7.68
C ALA A 57 3.87 18.02 -7.01
N VAL A 58 2.65 18.09 -6.47
CA VAL A 58 1.87 16.94 -6.01
C VAL A 58 0.58 16.83 -6.78
N TYR A 59 0.12 15.60 -6.91
CA TYR A 59 -0.98 15.23 -7.78
C TYR A 59 -2.05 14.50 -6.99
N ALA A 60 -3.28 15.00 -7.05
CA ALA A 60 -4.44 14.37 -6.44
C ALA A 60 -5.47 13.98 -7.52
N PRO A 61 -5.95 12.72 -7.57
CA PRO A 61 -6.98 12.33 -8.53
C PRO A 61 -8.32 12.97 -8.18
N ILE A 62 -9.03 13.46 -9.20
CA ILE A 62 -10.29 14.22 -9.08
C ILE A 62 -11.43 13.64 -9.94
N GLY A 63 -11.29 12.38 -10.32
CA GLY A 63 -12.19 11.67 -11.22
C GLY A 63 -11.47 10.46 -11.85
N ILE A 64 -12.05 9.93 -12.93
CA ILE A 64 -11.49 8.75 -13.63
C ILE A 64 -10.22 9.13 -14.40
N ASP A 65 -10.29 10.19 -15.20
CA ASP A 65 -9.22 10.61 -16.12
C ASP A 65 -8.75 12.05 -15.83
N ARG A 66 -8.96 12.58 -14.62
CA ARG A 66 -8.55 13.94 -14.24
C ARG A 66 -7.73 13.96 -12.97
N VAL A 67 -6.72 14.83 -12.95
CA VAL A 67 -5.79 14.99 -11.83
C VAL A 67 -5.62 16.47 -11.53
N LEU A 68 -5.73 16.85 -10.25
CA LEU A 68 -5.36 18.18 -9.77
C LEU A 68 -3.87 18.19 -9.46
N ALA A 69 -3.15 19.11 -10.10
CA ALA A 69 -1.76 19.44 -9.81
C ALA A 69 -1.70 20.67 -8.90
N CYS A 70 -0.86 20.58 -7.87
CA CYS A 70 -0.55 21.66 -6.95
C CYS A 70 0.97 21.73 -6.83
N GLY A 71 1.57 22.81 -7.32
CA GLY A 71 3.02 23.02 -7.34
C GLY A 71 3.44 24.19 -6.45
N ILE A 72 4.67 24.14 -5.95
CA ILE A 72 5.34 25.28 -5.29
C ILE A 72 6.75 25.39 -5.85
N ASP A 73 7.34 26.58 -5.75
CA ASP A 73 8.76 26.78 -6.02
C ASP A 73 9.64 25.88 -5.11
N LEU A 74 10.66 25.27 -5.70
CA LEU A 74 11.55 24.35 -4.99
C LEU A 74 12.34 25.04 -3.88
N ASP A 75 12.84 26.24 -4.09
CA ASP A 75 13.67 26.94 -3.10
C ASP A 75 12.82 27.32 -1.88
N ASP A 76 11.59 27.79 -2.11
CA ASP A 76 10.60 28.04 -1.07
C ASP A 76 10.29 26.75 -0.28
N LEU A 77 10.09 25.63 -0.97
CA LEU A 77 9.82 24.35 -0.32
C LEU A 77 11.00 23.88 0.55
N HIS A 78 12.24 24.04 0.09
CA HIS A 78 13.43 23.70 0.88
C HIS A 78 13.48 24.49 2.19
N GLY A 79 13.21 25.80 2.12
CA GLY A 79 13.16 26.68 3.29
C GLY A 79 12.12 26.23 4.32
N HIS A 80 10.96 25.75 3.86
CA HIS A 80 9.94 25.21 4.74
C HIS A 80 10.29 23.81 5.27
N ALA A 81 10.79 22.90 4.42
CA ALA A 81 11.14 21.53 4.82
C ALA A 81 12.20 21.50 5.94
N ALA A 82 13.15 22.44 5.93
CA ALA A 82 14.18 22.57 6.96
C ALA A 82 13.64 22.85 8.38
N GLN A 83 12.41 23.35 8.50
CA GLN A 83 11.79 23.73 9.78
C GLN A 83 11.16 22.53 10.52
N GLY A 84 11.18 21.34 9.91
CA GLY A 84 10.70 20.10 10.52
C GLY A 84 9.18 20.02 10.65
N TRP A 85 8.45 20.59 9.68
CA TRP A 85 7.01 20.39 9.53
C TRP A 85 6.72 18.93 9.15
N LEU A 86 5.57 18.42 9.57
CA LEU A 86 5.08 17.08 9.21
C LEU A 86 4.26 17.13 7.92
N THR A 87 3.46 18.18 7.77
CA THR A 87 2.64 18.40 6.60
C THR A 87 2.75 19.86 6.16
N LEU A 88 2.77 20.06 4.85
CA LEU A 88 2.68 21.37 4.22
C LEU A 88 1.59 21.29 3.16
N SER A 89 0.52 22.05 3.36
CA SER A 89 -0.63 22.07 2.47
C SER A 89 -1.01 23.51 2.13
N PRO A 90 -1.71 23.75 1.03
CA PRO A 90 -2.39 25.02 0.84
C PRO A 90 -3.48 25.19 1.92
N GLU A 91 -3.78 26.42 2.32
CA GLU A 91 -4.86 26.74 3.27
C GLU A 91 -6.23 26.41 2.65
N ALA A 92 -6.40 26.72 1.37
CA ALA A 92 -7.61 26.45 0.60
C ALA A 92 -7.28 26.16 -0.86
N VAL A 93 -8.22 25.52 -1.56
CA VAL A 93 -8.18 25.39 -3.02
C VAL A 93 -8.76 26.67 -3.62
N PRO A 94 -8.11 27.33 -4.60
CA PRO A 94 -8.63 28.54 -5.22
C PRO A 94 -10.04 28.32 -5.81
N GLY A 95 -10.84 29.39 -5.85
CA GLY A 95 -12.23 29.34 -6.35
C GLY A 95 -12.32 28.83 -7.79
N PHE A 96 -11.47 29.33 -8.69
CA PHE A 96 -11.46 28.91 -10.10
C PHE A 96 -11.17 27.41 -10.30
N ILE A 97 -10.35 26.81 -9.43
CA ILE A 97 -10.14 25.36 -9.43
C ILE A 97 -11.39 24.68 -8.89
N SER A 98 -11.89 25.15 -7.74
CA SER A 98 -13.05 24.56 -7.06
C SER A 98 -14.30 24.50 -7.94
N GLU A 99 -14.52 25.51 -8.78
CA GLU A 99 -15.61 25.56 -9.78
C GLU A 99 -15.46 24.52 -10.90
N THR A 100 -14.23 24.08 -11.17
CA THR A 100 -13.93 23.05 -12.20
C THR A 100 -14.04 21.62 -11.65
N LEU A 101 -14.09 21.46 -10.33
CA LEU A 101 -14.15 20.15 -9.66
C LEU A 101 -15.59 19.69 -9.49
N ASP A 102 -15.86 18.43 -9.84
CA ASP A 102 -17.18 17.82 -9.55
C ASP A 102 -17.36 17.52 -8.05
N GLU A 103 -16.25 17.28 -7.33
CA GLU A 103 -16.23 16.95 -5.90
C GLU A 103 -15.23 17.84 -5.16
N PRO A 104 -15.59 18.40 -3.98
CA PRO A 104 -14.67 19.22 -3.21
C PRO A 104 -13.47 18.42 -2.72
N ILE A 105 -12.27 18.95 -2.95
CA ILE A 105 -11.02 18.32 -2.49
C ILE A 105 -10.55 19.02 -1.24
N GLY A 106 -10.39 18.26 -0.16
CA GLY A 106 -9.78 18.76 1.06
C GLY A 106 -8.31 19.14 0.83
N PRO A 107 -7.84 20.34 1.24
CA PRO A 107 -6.47 20.80 1.04
C PRO A 107 -5.42 19.88 1.67
N ALA A 108 -5.78 19.14 2.73
CA ALA A 108 -4.91 18.16 3.36
C ALA A 108 -4.48 16.99 2.44
N ARG A 109 -5.21 16.74 1.33
CA ARG A 109 -4.80 15.76 0.32
C ARG A 109 -3.64 16.26 -0.55
N LEU A 110 -3.37 17.56 -0.55
CA LEU A 110 -2.31 18.23 -1.30
C LEU A 110 -1.11 18.49 -0.38
N ASN A 111 -0.57 17.42 0.24
CA ASN A 111 0.62 17.54 1.07
C ASN A 111 1.89 17.57 0.19
N LEU A 112 2.62 18.68 0.21
CA LEU A 112 3.86 18.87 -0.54
C LEU A 112 5.09 18.21 0.10
N LEU A 113 5.03 17.81 1.37
CA LEU A 113 6.15 17.13 2.04
C LEU A 113 6.15 15.63 1.72
N VAL A 114 6.36 15.30 0.46
CA VAL A 114 6.40 13.92 -0.07
C VAL A 114 7.70 13.67 -0.83
N GLY A 115 8.01 12.39 -1.09
CA GLY A 115 9.20 12.00 -1.83
C GLY A 115 10.50 12.42 -1.15
N THR A 116 11.28 13.26 -1.80
CA THR A 116 12.56 13.79 -1.29
C THR A 116 12.38 14.70 -0.08
N PHE A 117 11.27 15.43 0.00
CA PHE A 117 10.92 16.35 1.09
C PHE A 117 10.15 15.67 2.24
N GLU A 118 9.93 14.35 2.15
CA GLU A 118 9.24 13.61 3.20
C GLU A 118 10.04 13.62 4.52
N PRO A 119 9.45 14.06 5.65
CA PRO A 119 10.10 14.06 6.94
C PRO A 119 10.54 12.66 7.36
N ARG A 120 11.74 12.56 7.94
CA ARG A 120 12.32 11.27 8.39
C ARG A 120 11.37 10.50 9.32
N GLN A 121 10.63 11.20 10.17
CA GLN A 121 9.66 10.60 11.10
C GLN A 121 8.56 9.85 10.34
N ILE A 122 7.99 10.48 9.30
CA ILE A 122 6.95 9.86 8.47
C ILE A 122 7.51 8.67 7.71
N ARG A 123 8.72 8.82 7.14
CA ARG A 123 9.40 7.75 6.40
C ARG A 123 9.67 6.52 7.28
N VAL A 124 10.10 6.71 8.54
CA VAL A 124 10.33 5.63 9.49
C VAL A 124 9.02 4.94 9.88
N HIS A 125 7.97 5.71 10.18
CA HIS A 125 6.66 5.14 10.50
C HIS A 125 6.09 4.32 9.35
N ARG A 126 6.14 4.84 8.11
CA ARG A 126 5.66 4.11 6.92
C ARG A 126 6.43 2.81 6.69
N ARG A 127 7.75 2.82 6.86
CA ARG A 127 8.56 1.59 6.77
C ARG A 127 8.22 0.60 7.88
N GLY A 128 8.05 1.09 9.11
CA GLY A 128 7.68 0.26 10.25
C GLY A 128 6.33 -0.42 10.06
N THR A 129 5.31 0.31 9.59
CA THR A 129 3.97 -0.26 9.35
C THR A 129 3.99 -1.31 8.24
N THR A 130 4.72 -1.07 7.14
CA THR A 130 4.88 -2.09 6.09
C THR A 130 5.58 -3.34 6.61
N LEU A 131 6.65 -3.20 7.40
CA LEU A 131 7.36 -4.34 7.99
C LEU A 131 6.47 -5.14 8.96
N ILE A 132 5.70 -4.45 9.81
CA ILE A 132 4.75 -5.07 10.72
C ILE A 132 3.68 -5.85 9.92
N ALA A 133 3.13 -5.25 8.87
CA ALA A 133 2.13 -5.89 8.02
C ALA A 133 2.69 -7.15 7.32
N CYS A 134 3.90 -7.08 6.75
CA CYS A 134 4.58 -8.24 6.18
C CYS A 134 4.85 -9.33 7.23
N GLY A 135 5.32 -8.95 8.42
CA GLY A 135 5.54 -9.87 9.53
C GLY A 135 4.26 -10.58 9.98
N ALA A 136 3.16 -9.83 10.13
CA ALA A 136 1.86 -10.40 10.45
C ALA A 136 1.36 -11.36 9.37
N MET A 137 1.53 -11.02 8.10
CA MET A 137 1.16 -11.90 6.97
C MET A 137 1.96 -13.21 7.00
N LEU A 138 3.29 -13.13 7.17
CA LEU A 138 4.15 -14.31 7.29
C LEU A 138 3.78 -15.18 8.49
N LEU A 139 3.47 -14.57 9.63
CA LEU A 139 3.03 -15.28 10.83
C LEU A 139 1.72 -16.03 10.57
N CYS A 140 0.72 -15.37 9.97
CA CYS A 140 -0.55 -16.00 9.60
C CYS A 140 -0.33 -17.19 8.64
N THR A 141 0.49 -17.03 7.60
CA THR A 141 0.84 -18.12 6.68
C THR A 141 1.53 -19.27 7.41
N GLY A 142 2.47 -18.98 8.31
CA GLY A 142 3.14 -19.99 9.13
C GLY A 142 2.19 -20.77 10.03
N LEU A 143 1.24 -20.08 10.68
CA LEU A 143 0.21 -20.72 11.51
C LEU A 143 -0.72 -21.61 10.69
N ILE A 144 -1.11 -21.18 9.48
CA ILE A 144 -1.90 -22.02 8.56
C ILE A 144 -1.13 -23.28 8.20
N LEU A 145 0.14 -23.15 7.82
CA LEU A 145 0.98 -24.29 7.42
C LEU A 145 1.20 -25.28 8.58
N ALA A 146 1.47 -24.76 9.78
CA ALA A 146 1.58 -25.56 11.00
C ALA A 146 0.25 -26.25 11.37
N GLY A 147 -0.88 -25.60 11.12
CA GLY A 147 -2.20 -26.20 11.30
C GLY A 147 -2.44 -27.37 10.33
N GLN A 148 -2.05 -27.21 9.06
CA GLN A 148 -2.19 -28.25 8.04
C GLN A 148 -1.27 -29.46 8.32
N SER A 149 -0.01 -29.23 8.71
CA SER A 149 0.91 -30.33 9.06
C SER A 149 0.41 -31.15 10.25
N ARG A 150 -0.14 -30.47 11.28
CA ARG A 150 -0.79 -31.14 12.42
C ARG A 150 -2.01 -31.94 12.00
N ARG A 151 -2.85 -31.42 11.10
CA ARG A 151 -4.00 -32.15 10.55
C ARG A 151 -3.56 -33.38 9.74
N ALA A 152 -2.55 -33.25 8.89
CA ALA A 152 -2.02 -34.36 8.11
C ALA A 152 -1.45 -35.48 9.01
N ALA A 153 -0.69 -35.12 10.05
CA ALA A 153 -0.17 -36.07 11.03
C ALA A 153 -1.28 -36.82 11.78
N ARG A 154 -2.38 -36.14 12.13
CA ARG A 154 -3.55 -36.79 12.76
C ARG A 154 -4.23 -37.79 11.83
N LEU A 155 -4.40 -37.45 10.55
CA LEU A 155 -4.99 -38.35 9.56
C LEU A 155 -4.13 -39.61 9.35
N LEU A 156 -2.82 -39.46 9.21
CA LEU A 156 -1.88 -40.60 9.12
C LEU A 156 -1.89 -41.47 10.38
N GLY A 157 -2.09 -40.88 11.56
CA GLY A 157 -2.28 -41.63 12.79
C GLY A 157 -3.55 -42.50 12.78
N HIS A 158 -4.67 -41.97 12.26
CA HIS A 158 -5.93 -42.70 12.18
C HIS A 158 -5.86 -43.85 11.17
N THR A 159 -5.22 -43.66 10.02
CA THR A 159 -5.06 -44.75 9.03
C THR A 159 -4.25 -45.90 9.61
N ARG A 160 -3.14 -45.61 10.30
CA ARG A 160 -2.33 -46.63 10.97
C ARG A 160 -3.09 -47.40 12.05
N ALA A 161 -3.93 -46.71 12.83
CA ALA A 161 -4.75 -47.36 13.86
C ALA A 161 -5.82 -48.29 13.25
N LEU A 162 -6.44 -47.88 12.14
CA LEU A 162 -7.36 -48.75 11.41
C LEU A 162 -6.65 -49.97 10.83
N GLU A 163 -5.47 -49.78 10.23
CA GLU A 163 -4.63 -50.87 9.71
C GLU A 163 -4.29 -51.89 10.82
N SER A 164 -3.88 -51.44 12.01
CA SER A 164 -3.60 -52.34 13.13
C SER A 164 -4.84 -53.09 13.60
N THR A 165 -6.00 -52.43 13.74
CA THR A 165 -7.25 -53.11 14.12
C THR A 165 -7.69 -54.10 13.06
N THR A 166 -7.55 -53.78 11.77
CA THR A 166 -7.84 -54.75 10.70
C THR A 166 -6.92 -55.95 10.75
N ALA A 167 -5.61 -55.75 11.01
CA ALA A 167 -4.66 -56.85 11.16
C ALA A 167 -5.02 -57.76 12.35
N GLU A 168 -5.36 -57.20 13.49
CA GLU A 168 -5.82 -57.95 14.67
C GLU A 168 -7.08 -58.77 14.39
N ILE A 169 -8.07 -58.18 13.70
CA ILE A 169 -9.29 -58.89 13.30
C ILE A 169 -8.97 -60.01 12.31
N TYR A 170 -8.09 -59.77 11.34
CA TYR A 170 -7.65 -60.79 10.38
C TYR A 170 -6.98 -61.97 11.10
N ASP A 171 -6.07 -61.71 12.03
CA ASP A 171 -5.40 -62.74 12.84
C ASP A 171 -6.38 -63.51 13.74
N ALA A 172 -7.44 -62.85 14.22
CA ALA A 172 -8.47 -63.48 15.05
C ALA A 172 -9.45 -64.36 14.26
N VAL A 173 -9.78 -63.98 13.02
CA VAL A 173 -10.82 -64.66 12.21
C VAL A 173 -10.22 -65.74 11.30
N LEU A 174 -9.00 -65.54 10.77
CA LEU A 174 -8.35 -66.53 9.92
C LEU A 174 -7.52 -67.50 10.79
N PRO A 175 -7.81 -68.82 10.77
CA PRO A 175 -6.96 -69.79 11.44
C PRO A 175 -5.55 -69.75 10.81
N PRO A 176 -4.47 -69.94 11.59
CA PRO A 176 -3.11 -69.90 11.09
C PRO A 176 -2.96 -70.92 9.95
N SER A 177 -2.82 -70.44 8.73
CA SER A 177 -2.63 -71.28 7.55
C SER A 177 -1.18 -71.77 7.53
N HIS A 178 -0.90 -72.84 8.26
CA HIS A 178 0.31 -73.65 8.07
C HIS A 178 0.23 -74.44 6.76
N ASN A 179 0.02 -73.76 5.63
CA ASN A 179 0.24 -74.36 4.33
C ASN A 179 1.63 -73.89 3.85
N PRO A 180 2.67 -74.73 3.95
CA PRO A 180 3.96 -74.39 3.35
C PRO A 180 3.74 -74.13 1.86
N LEU A 181 4.27 -72.99 1.38
CA LEU A 181 4.26 -72.67 -0.04
C LEU A 181 4.87 -73.85 -0.81
N PRO A 182 4.22 -74.33 -1.89
CA PRO A 182 4.81 -75.37 -2.71
C PRO A 182 6.15 -74.87 -3.28
N PRO A 183 7.17 -75.72 -3.37
CA PRO A 183 8.48 -75.32 -3.88
C PRO A 183 8.35 -74.75 -5.31
N PRO A 184 9.18 -73.75 -5.68
CA PRO A 184 9.13 -73.18 -7.02
C PRO A 184 9.42 -74.26 -8.08
N PRO A 185 8.76 -74.21 -9.26
CA PRO A 185 9.03 -75.16 -10.33
C PRO A 185 10.45 -74.97 -10.86
N GLY A 186 11.18 -76.08 -10.98
CA GLY A 186 12.52 -76.15 -11.58
C GLY A 186 12.49 -76.33 -13.09
#